data_AF-A0A8T4UPZ3-F1
#
_entry.id   AF-A0A8T4UPZ3-F1
#
_cell.length_a   1.000
_cell.length_b   1.000
_cell.length_c   1.000
_cell.angle_alpha   90.00
_cell.angle_beta   90.00
_cell.angle_gamma   90.00
#
_symmetry.space_group_name_H-M   'P 1'
#
loop_
_entity.id
_entity.type
_entity.pdbx_description
1 polymer ?
#
loop_
_entity_poly.entity_id
_entity_poly.type
_entity_poly.pdbx_seq_one_letter_code
_entity_poly.pdbx_strand_id
1 'polypeptide(L)'
;MTRVNLVHPRRLADQHLIAEYYEILGIAGHARKHPGLDRVPARFTLGEGHVRFFKDKLGYLAERHGRIREEMRRRGFAPRVRFSLAGFSGKQRGSWRPTERDARIVRQRMLQRIRAKPSLYTYVGERRSLAFWRRLAAASQNAARFRRT
;
A
#
# COMPACT_ATOMS: atom_id res chain seq x y z
N MET A 1 -9.87 5.20 6.86
CA MET A 1 -9.26 3.95 7.37
C MET A 1 -7.94 3.79 6.66
N THR A 2 -6.83 3.97 7.38
CA THR A 2 -5.48 3.82 6.85
C THR A 2 -5.21 2.37 6.43
N ARG A 3 -4.73 2.15 5.20
CA ARG A 3 -4.38 0.82 4.68
C ARG A 3 -3.15 0.89 3.77
N VAL A 4 -2.07 0.27 4.22
CA VAL A 4 -0.96 -0.10 3.36
C VAL A 4 -1.36 -1.35 2.58
N ASN A 5 -1.57 -1.22 1.27
CA ASN A 5 -1.73 -2.37 0.41
C ASN A 5 -0.38 -3.12 0.38
N LEU A 6 -0.33 -4.42 0.12
CA LEU A 6 0.93 -5.20 0.14
C LEU A 6 1.26 -5.79 -1.23
N VAL A 7 0.46 -5.44 -2.24
CA VAL A 7 0.63 -5.87 -3.62
C VAL A 7 1.46 -4.86 -4.41
N HIS A 8 1.94 -5.29 -5.57
CA HIS A 8 2.59 -4.43 -6.54
C HIS A 8 1.68 -3.26 -6.95
N PRO A 9 2.16 -2.00 -7.01
CA PRO A 9 1.34 -0.83 -7.33
C PRO A 9 0.52 -0.93 -8.63
N ARG A 10 1.07 -1.55 -9.68
CA ARG A 10 0.36 -1.89 -10.94
C ARG A 10 -0.94 -2.68 -10.75
N ARG A 11 -1.15 -3.32 -9.59
CA ARG A 11 -2.38 -4.09 -9.30
C ARG A 11 -3.41 -3.29 -8.53
N LEU A 12 -3.10 -2.04 -8.19
CA LEU A 12 -4.02 -1.16 -7.49
C LEU A 12 -4.95 -0.49 -8.50
N ALA A 13 -6.21 -0.31 -8.11
CA ALA A 13 -7.09 0.67 -8.73
C ALA A 13 -6.54 2.08 -8.49
N ASP A 14 -6.89 3.04 -9.33
CA ASP A 14 -6.38 4.42 -9.23
C ASP A 14 -6.69 5.02 -7.85
N GLN A 15 -7.90 4.80 -7.36
CA GLN A 15 -8.38 5.25 -6.05
C GLN A 15 -7.62 4.58 -4.91
N HIS A 16 -7.28 3.29 -5.05
CA HIS A 16 -6.48 2.57 -4.05
C HIS A 16 -5.03 3.06 -4.03
N LEU A 17 -4.46 3.36 -5.21
CA LEU A 17 -3.11 3.89 -5.36
C LEU A 17 -2.99 5.29 -4.72
N ILE A 18 -3.93 6.19 -5.03
CA ILE A 18 -3.97 7.55 -4.48
C ILE A 18 -4.24 7.53 -2.97
N ALA A 19 -5.20 6.72 -2.50
CA ALA A 19 -5.47 6.62 -1.07
C ALA A 19 -4.24 6.16 -0.30
N GLU A 20 -3.56 5.12 -0.79
CA GLU A 20 -2.39 4.56 -0.12
C GLU A 20 -1.22 5.56 -0.06
N TYR A 21 -1.04 6.37 -1.09
CA TYR A 21 -0.03 7.44 -1.12
C TYR A 21 -0.16 8.36 0.10
N TYR A 22 -1.36 8.86 0.39
CA TYR A 22 -1.60 9.72 1.54
C TYR A 22 -1.61 8.95 2.86
N GLU A 23 -2.15 7.73 2.88
CA GLU A 23 -2.24 6.93 4.09
C GLU A 23 -0.87 6.54 4.66
N ILE A 24 0.11 6.23 3.80
CA ILE A 24 1.49 5.98 4.24
C ILE A 24 2.11 7.22 4.92
N LEU A 25 1.85 8.42 4.39
CA LEU A 25 2.31 9.67 5.01
C LEU A 25 1.63 9.88 6.37
N GLY A 26 0.34 9.54 6.49
CA GLY A 26 -0.39 9.54 7.77
C GLY A 26 0.22 8.61 8.82
N ILE A 27 0.67 7.41 8.42
CA ILE A 27 1.36 6.47 9.33
C ILE A 27 2.67 7.08 9.83
N ALA A 28 3.46 7.71 8.95
CA ALA A 28 4.69 8.38 9.34
C ALA A 28 4.42 9.54 10.31
N GLY A 29 3.39 10.35 10.05
CA GLY A 29 2.96 11.41 10.97
C GLY A 29 2.60 10.87 12.37
N HIS A 30 1.83 9.78 12.41
CA HIS A 30 1.49 9.11 13.66
C HIS A 30 2.73 8.55 14.37
N ALA A 31 3.64 7.89 13.66
CA ALA A 31 4.88 7.36 14.22
C ALA A 31 5.81 8.45 14.75
N ARG A 32 5.76 9.66 14.17
CA ARG A 32 6.51 10.82 14.65
C ARG A 32 5.92 11.39 15.94
N LYS A 33 4.58 11.52 15.99
CA LYS A 33 3.86 12.01 17.19
C LYS A 33 3.92 11.02 18.35
N HIS A 34 3.97 9.72 18.05
CA HIS A 34 3.98 8.64 19.04
C HIS A 34 5.17 7.70 18.78
N PRO A 35 6.39 8.05 19.19
CA PRO A 35 7.61 7.31 18.80
C PRO A 35 7.77 5.95 19.50
N GLY A 36 7.12 5.72 20.65
CA GLY A 36 7.26 4.47 21.43
C GLY A 36 6.92 3.22 20.63
N LEU A 37 7.69 2.15 20.77
CA LEU A 37 7.51 0.89 20.02
C LEU A 37 6.78 -0.18 20.83
N ASP A 38 5.98 0.24 21.79
CA ASP A 38 5.24 -0.65 22.68
C ASP A 38 4.09 -1.32 21.92
N ARG A 39 3.93 -2.63 22.16
CA ARG A 39 2.82 -3.44 21.63
C ARG A 39 2.72 -3.40 20.09
N VAL A 40 3.87 -3.31 19.40
CA VAL A 40 3.93 -3.51 17.95
C VAL A 40 3.50 -4.95 17.65
N PRO A 41 2.44 -5.19 16.86
CA PRO A 41 2.01 -6.54 16.53
C PRO A 41 3.11 -7.34 15.81
N ALA A 42 3.26 -8.62 16.18
CA ALA A 42 4.25 -9.51 15.54
C ALA A 42 3.86 -9.90 14.11
N ARG A 43 2.56 -9.84 13.78
CA ARG A 43 2.02 -10.23 12.46
C ARG A 43 1.24 -9.07 11.85
N PHE A 44 1.26 -9.00 10.53
CA PHE A 44 0.46 -8.03 9.79
C PHE A 44 -1.03 -8.25 10.05
N THR A 45 -1.75 -7.14 10.23
CA THR A 45 -3.19 -7.10 10.48
C THR A 45 -3.82 -5.91 9.75
N LEU A 46 -5.13 -5.96 9.51
CA LEU A 46 -5.94 -4.83 9.04
C LEU A 46 -6.87 -4.37 10.15
N GLY A 47 -7.10 -3.07 10.26
CA GLY A 47 -7.92 -2.49 11.33
C GLY A 47 -7.08 -2.17 12.55
N GLU A 48 -7.49 -2.65 13.73
CA GLU A 48 -6.77 -2.37 14.96
C GLU A 48 -5.33 -2.92 14.89
N GLY A 49 -4.37 -2.12 15.37
CA GLY A 49 -2.96 -2.48 15.36
C GLY A 49 -2.26 -2.27 14.00
N HIS A 50 -2.98 -2.00 12.90
CA HIS A 50 -2.39 -1.82 11.58
C HIS A 50 -1.36 -0.67 11.54
N VAL A 51 -1.72 0.50 12.10
CA VAL A 51 -0.78 1.64 12.16
C VAL A 51 0.40 1.32 13.08
N ARG A 52 0.14 0.68 14.23
CA ARG A 52 1.17 0.27 15.20
C ARG A 52 2.17 -0.71 14.57
N PHE A 53 1.68 -1.64 13.75
CA PHE A 53 2.49 -2.65 13.07
C PHE A 53 3.62 -2.05 12.22
N PHE A 54 3.43 -0.86 11.66
CA PHE A 54 4.43 -0.22 10.80
C PHE A 54 5.36 0.76 11.52
N LYS A 55 5.23 0.98 12.83
CA LYS A 55 6.02 1.98 13.57
C LYS A 55 7.53 1.68 13.58
N ASP A 56 7.89 0.40 13.55
CA ASP A 56 9.24 -0.14 13.46
C ASP A 56 9.66 -0.50 12.01
N LYS A 57 8.79 -0.23 11.02
CA LYS A 57 8.95 -0.66 9.61
C LYS A 57 8.90 0.52 8.64
N LEU A 58 9.37 1.69 9.07
CA LEU A 58 9.31 2.90 8.23
C LEU A 58 10.23 2.80 7.01
N GLY A 59 11.29 2.00 7.07
CA GLY A 59 12.14 1.71 5.90
C GLY A 59 11.34 1.05 4.78
N TYR A 60 10.53 0.04 5.12
CA TYR A 60 9.59 -0.58 4.17
C TYR A 60 8.59 0.45 3.59
N LEU A 61 8.03 1.33 4.44
CA LEU A 61 7.09 2.35 3.98
C LEU A 61 7.73 3.35 3.02
N ALA A 62 8.98 3.75 3.26
CA ALA A 62 9.72 4.66 2.39
C ALA A 62 9.90 4.05 0.98
N GLU A 63 10.37 2.80 0.90
CA GLU A 63 10.51 2.08 -0.36
C GLU A 63 9.18 1.93 -1.08
N ARG A 64 8.15 1.51 -0.35
CA ARG A 64 6.81 1.31 -0.88
C ARG A 64 6.20 2.60 -1.42
N HIS A 65 6.33 3.69 -0.69
CA HIS A 65 5.89 5.01 -1.12
C HIS A 65 6.60 5.44 -2.40
N GLY A 66 7.90 5.15 -2.54
CA GLY A 66 8.64 5.35 -3.79
C GLY A 66 8.01 4.64 -4.99
N ARG A 67 7.67 3.35 -4.84
CA ARG A 67 7.02 2.55 -5.90
C ARG A 67 5.62 3.05 -6.24
N ILE A 68 4.85 3.50 -5.24
CA ILE A 68 3.53 4.11 -5.45
C ILE A 68 3.66 5.39 -6.27
N ARG A 69 4.62 6.27 -5.92
CA ARG A 69 4.86 7.52 -6.67
C ARG A 69 5.26 7.27 -8.11
N GLU A 70 6.07 6.24 -8.37
CA GLU A 70 6.43 5.85 -9.73
C GLU A 70 5.20 5.40 -10.53
N GLU A 71 4.36 4.55 -9.95
CA GLU A 71 3.13 4.11 -10.60
C GLU A 71 2.12 5.24 -10.79
N MET A 72 2.01 6.16 -9.83
CA MET A 72 1.17 7.35 -9.96
C MET A 72 1.60 8.19 -11.17
N ARG A 73 2.90 8.45 -11.33
CA ARG A 73 3.44 9.18 -12.48
C ARG A 73 3.17 8.45 -13.80
N ARG A 74 3.32 7.12 -13.83
CA ARG A 74 2.99 6.31 -15.02
C ARG A 74 1.54 6.46 -15.47
N ARG A 75 0.61 6.69 -14.54
CA ARG A 75 -0.82 6.86 -14.82
C ARG A 75 -1.23 8.33 -15.01
N GLY A 76 -0.27 9.24 -15.14
CA GLY A 76 -0.54 10.67 -15.33
C GLY A 76 -0.91 11.43 -14.06
N PHE A 77 -0.80 10.84 -12.87
CA PHE A 77 -0.96 11.57 -11.61
C PHE A 77 0.33 12.31 -11.22
N ALA A 78 0.20 13.41 -10.47
CA ALA A 78 1.32 14.26 -10.06
C ALA A 78 1.62 14.17 -8.54
N PRO A 79 2.33 13.12 -8.05
CA PRO A 79 2.67 12.98 -6.64
C PRO A 79 3.79 13.94 -6.19
N ARG A 80 3.44 14.95 -5.41
CA ARG A 80 4.35 16.04 -5.00
C ARG A 80 5.20 15.73 -3.77
N VAL A 81 4.61 15.09 -2.76
CA VAL A 81 5.27 14.75 -1.49
C VAL A 81 6.14 13.51 -1.65
N ARG A 82 7.31 13.52 -0.98
CA ARG A 82 8.22 12.38 -0.81
C ARG A 82 8.18 11.90 0.65
N PHE A 83 8.31 10.60 0.84
CA PHE A 83 8.49 10.04 2.18
C PHE A 83 9.93 10.31 2.63
N SER A 84 10.10 10.83 3.84
CA SER A 84 11.41 11.09 4.43
C SER A 84 11.55 10.31 5.74
N LEU A 85 12.71 9.66 5.90
CA LEU A 85 13.09 8.99 7.14
C LEU A 85 13.77 9.94 8.14
N ALA A 86 14.00 11.20 7.76
CA ALA A 86 14.58 12.20 8.65
C ALA A 86 13.73 12.36 9.92
N GLY A 87 14.41 12.45 11.07
CA GLY A 87 13.80 12.59 12.39
C GLY A 87 13.25 11.29 13.01
N PHE A 88 13.31 10.14 12.33
CA PHE A 88 12.97 8.85 12.94
C PHE A 88 14.20 8.15 13.52
N SER A 89 14.05 7.45 14.64
CA SER A 89 15.13 6.67 15.26
C SER A 89 15.51 5.43 14.43
N GLY A 90 16.73 4.90 14.63
CA GLY A 90 17.17 3.68 13.93
C GLY A 90 16.21 2.49 14.12
N LYS A 91 15.64 2.34 15.32
CA LYS A 91 14.65 1.31 15.65
C LYS A 91 13.35 1.42 14.84
N GLN A 92 13.00 2.62 14.39
CA GLN A 92 11.80 2.85 13.57
C GLN A 92 12.03 2.60 12.07
N ARG A 93 13.29 2.70 11.62
CA ARG A 93 13.66 2.62 10.20
C ARG A 93 13.82 1.19 9.68
N GLY A 94 13.28 0.20 10.39
CA GLY A 94 13.41 -1.20 10.03
C GLY A 94 12.87 -1.53 8.63
N SER A 95 13.52 -2.50 7.99
CA SER A 95 13.01 -3.14 6.78
C SER A 95 12.05 -4.27 7.14
N TRP A 96 11.08 -4.52 6.28
CA TRP A 96 10.16 -5.65 6.42
C TRP A 96 9.70 -6.11 5.05
N ARG A 97 9.36 -7.38 4.92
CA ARG A 97 8.84 -7.96 3.68
C ARG A 97 7.50 -8.65 3.96
N PRO A 98 6.44 -8.34 3.18
CA PRO A 98 5.16 -9.00 3.34
C PRO A 98 5.26 -10.48 2.93
N THR A 99 4.57 -11.33 3.67
CA THR A 99 4.37 -12.72 3.28
C THR A 99 3.23 -12.86 2.28
N GLU A 100 3.12 -14.01 1.63
CA GLU A 100 1.99 -14.29 0.74
C GLU A 100 0.64 -14.31 1.49
N ARG A 101 0.65 -14.67 2.78
CA ARG A 101 -0.53 -14.55 3.67
C ARG A 101 -0.97 -13.09 3.78
N ASP A 102 -0.03 -12.18 4.05
CA ASP A 102 -0.33 -10.76 4.25
C ASP A 102 -0.85 -10.13 2.95
N ALA A 103 -0.22 -10.49 1.83
CA ALA A 103 -0.68 -10.13 0.49
C ALA A 103 -2.11 -10.60 0.21
N ARG A 104 -2.44 -11.85 0.56
CA ARG A 104 -3.78 -12.42 0.37
C ARG A 104 -4.85 -11.65 1.13
N ILE A 105 -4.59 -11.28 2.38
CA ILE A 105 -5.48 -10.46 3.22
C ILE A 105 -5.79 -9.13 2.52
N VAL A 106 -4.77 -8.45 2.01
CA VAL A 106 -4.96 -7.18 1.28
C VAL A 106 -5.75 -7.38 -0.01
N ARG A 107 -5.43 -8.41 -0.82
CA ARG A 107 -6.13 -8.67 -2.08
C ARG A 107 -7.62 -8.90 -1.85
N GLN A 108 -7.97 -9.70 -0.85
CA GLN A 108 -9.36 -9.94 -0.46
C GLN A 108 -10.06 -8.64 -0.08
N ARG A 109 -9.42 -7.81 0.76
CA ARG A 109 -9.98 -6.52 1.18
C ARG A 109 -10.14 -5.54 0.02
N MET A 110 -9.21 -5.50 -0.93
CA MET A 110 -9.31 -4.67 -2.13
C MET A 110 -10.50 -5.09 -3.00
N LEU A 111 -10.64 -6.40 -3.26
CA LEU A 111 -11.76 -6.91 -4.05
C LEU A 111 -13.11 -6.67 -3.36
N GLN A 112 -13.18 -6.82 -2.04
CA GLN A 112 -14.38 -6.48 -1.26
C GLN A 112 -14.77 -5.02 -1.44
N ARG A 113 -13.79 -4.09 -1.36
CA ARG A 113 -14.03 -2.66 -1.57
C ARG A 113 -14.52 -2.34 -2.98
N ILE A 114 -13.94 -2.98 -3.99
CA ILE A 114 -14.35 -2.80 -5.40
C ILE A 114 -15.78 -3.31 -5.62
N ARG A 115 -16.10 -4.50 -5.11
CA ARG A 115 -17.46 -5.08 -5.23
C ARG A 115 -18.53 -4.23 -4.58
N ALA A 116 -18.21 -3.60 -3.45
CA ALA A 116 -19.16 -2.75 -2.73
C ALA A 116 -19.47 -1.44 -3.49
N LYS A 117 -18.55 -0.94 -4.33
CA LYS A 117 -18.71 0.31 -5.07
C LYS A 117 -18.06 0.21 -6.47
N PRO A 118 -18.58 -0.63 -7.38
CA PRO A 118 -17.90 -0.94 -8.64
C PRO A 118 -17.75 0.28 -9.56
N SER A 119 -18.72 1.20 -9.55
CA SER A 119 -18.70 2.43 -10.35
C SER A 119 -17.65 3.45 -9.92
N LEU A 120 -17.11 3.32 -8.69
CA LEU A 120 -16.11 4.23 -8.13
C LEU A 120 -14.70 3.95 -8.63
N TYR A 121 -14.37 2.69 -8.93
CA TYR A 121 -12.99 2.27 -9.17
C TYR A 121 -12.64 2.25 -10.66
N THR A 122 -11.48 2.85 -10.97
CA THR A 122 -10.91 2.90 -12.32
C THR A 122 -9.50 2.33 -12.34
N TYR A 123 -9.04 1.97 -13.54
CA TYR A 123 -7.69 1.56 -13.81
C TYR A 123 -7.17 2.33 -15.02
N VAL A 124 -6.24 3.26 -14.78
CA VAL A 124 -5.72 4.18 -15.80
C VAL A 124 -6.86 5.00 -16.41
N GLY A 125 -7.70 5.58 -15.56
CA GLY A 125 -8.84 6.43 -15.97
C GLY A 125 -10.08 5.67 -16.47
N GLU A 126 -9.97 4.38 -16.79
CA GLU A 126 -11.08 3.60 -17.35
C GLU A 126 -11.79 2.74 -16.30
N ARG A 127 -13.11 2.62 -16.43
CA ARG A 127 -13.90 1.65 -15.66
C ARG A 127 -13.58 0.22 -16.12
N ARG A 128 -13.54 -0.71 -15.18
CA ARG A 128 -13.21 -2.12 -15.45
C ARG A 128 -14.22 -3.07 -14.84
N SER A 129 -14.42 -4.22 -15.49
CA SER A 129 -15.31 -5.27 -15.01
C SER A 129 -14.77 -5.95 -13.74
N LEU A 130 -15.65 -6.58 -12.96
CA LEU A 130 -15.23 -7.34 -11.78
C LEU A 130 -14.28 -8.50 -12.15
N ALA A 131 -14.44 -9.10 -13.33
CA ALA A 131 -13.55 -10.14 -13.84
C ALA A 131 -12.12 -9.62 -14.04
N PHE A 132 -11.96 -8.40 -14.59
CA PHE A 132 -10.65 -7.75 -14.69
C PHE A 132 -9.99 -7.62 -13.31
N TRP A 133 -10.72 -7.11 -12.31
CA TRP A 133 -10.18 -6.93 -10.97
C TRP A 133 -9.77 -8.25 -10.30
N ARG A 134 -10.56 -9.32 -10.49
CA ARG A 134 -10.23 -10.66 -9.99
C ARG A 134 -8.93 -11.18 -10.60
N ARG A 135 -8.75 -11.06 -11.92
CA ARG A 135 -7.51 -11.46 -12.61
C ARG A 135 -6.31 -10.64 -12.15
N LEU A 136 -6.47 -9.32 -12.04
CA LEU A 136 -5.40 -8.41 -11.61
C LEU A 136 -4.94 -8.73 -10.17
N ALA A 137 -5.87 -9.08 -9.29
CA ALA A 137 -5.55 -9.51 -7.93
C ALA A 137 -4.87 -10.89 -7.90
N ALA A 138 -5.33 -11.86 -8.70
CA ALA A 138 -4.84 -13.25 -8.67
C ALA A 138 -3.40 -13.43 -9.18
N ALA A 139 -2.89 -12.50 -9.99
CA ALA A 139 -1.51 -12.56 -10.48
C ALA A 139 -0.51 -12.70 -9.31
N SER A 140 0.38 -13.70 -9.37
CA SER A 140 1.42 -13.95 -8.35
C SER A 140 2.31 -12.72 -8.16
N GLN A 141 2.69 -12.37 -6.93
CA GLN A 141 3.67 -11.30 -6.66
C GLN A 141 4.98 -11.48 -7.45
N ASN A 142 5.35 -12.73 -7.75
CA ASN A 142 6.57 -13.11 -8.45
C ASN A 142 6.42 -13.18 -9.98
N ALA A 143 5.26 -12.83 -10.53
CA ALA A 143 5.08 -12.78 -11.97
C ALA A 143 5.87 -11.59 -12.54
N ALA A 144 7.14 -11.83 -12.90
CA ALA A 144 8.06 -10.97 -13.64
C ALA A 144 7.59 -10.73 -15.10
N ARG A 145 6.27 -10.61 -15.33
CA ARG A 145 5.66 -10.40 -16.63
C ARG A 145 4.59 -9.32 -16.52
N PHE A 146 5.04 -8.10 -16.32
CA PHE A 146 4.42 -6.97 -17.01
C PHE A 146 5.53 -6.36 -17.86
N ARG A 147 5.76 -7.01 -19.02
CA ARG A 147 6.63 -6.49 -20.07
C ARG A 147 6.15 -5.07 -20.40
N ARG A 148 7.11 -4.17 -20.52
CA ARG A 148 6.94 -2.85 -21.10
C ARG A 148 6.25 -3.03 -22.46
N THR A 149 5.01 -2.61 -22.57
CA THR A 149 4.41 -2.16 -23.81
C THR A 149 4.18 -0.68 -23.64
#